data_AF-A0A0S9KD84-F1
#
_entry.id   AF-A0A0S9KD84-F1
#
_cell.length_a   1.000
_cell.length_b   1.000
_cell.length_c   1.000
_cell.angle_alpha   90.00
_cell.angle_beta   90.00
_cell.angle_gamma   90.00
#
_symmetry.space_group_name_H-M   'P 1'
#
loop_
_entity.id
_entity.type
_entity.pdbx_description
1 polymer ?
#
loop_
_entity_poly.entity_id
_entity_poly.type
_entity_poly.pdbx_seq_one_letter_code
_entity_poly.pdbx_strand_id
1 'polypeptide(L)'
;MNTDQLAQLGLLANEPDRLSVTDLHDQSERTLVYGYTPERDSFHMYLLGGQIHLHIYSHAKVSLFHEAAPKWNPEFLRPNKRAYPQFTDFEFAVLMKRLDWALEFANFEEPNRPGPFYGLVLR
;
A
#
# COMPACT_ATOMS: atom_id res chain seq x y z
N MET A 1 11.39 -12.75 31.25
CA MET A 1 10.05 -12.76 30.64
C MET A 1 9.54 -14.19 30.69
N ASN A 2 8.47 -14.45 31.43
CA ASN A 2 7.83 -15.77 31.51
C ASN A 2 6.67 -15.89 30.49
N THR A 3 6.10 -17.09 30.37
CA THR A 3 5.00 -17.40 29.44
C THR A 3 3.77 -16.51 29.66
N ASP A 4 3.45 -16.18 30.92
CA ASP A 4 2.30 -15.33 31.24
C ASP A 4 2.54 -13.86 30.86
N GLN A 5 3.77 -13.37 31.04
CA GLN A 5 4.20 -12.05 30.60
C GLN A 5 4.21 -11.92 29.07
N LEU A 6 4.55 -13.00 28.35
CA LEU A 6 4.49 -13.05 26.88
C LEU A 6 3.04 -13.04 26.37
N ALA A 7 2.14 -13.77 27.02
CA ALA A 7 0.71 -13.77 26.71
C ALA A 7 0.06 -12.40 27.00
N GLN A 8 0.43 -11.76 28.11
CA GLN A 8 -0.02 -10.41 28.44
C GLN A 8 0.46 -9.38 27.40
N LEU A 9 1.68 -9.51 26.86
CA LEU A 9 2.15 -8.66 25.75
C LEU A 9 1.31 -8.83 24.48
N GLY A 10 0.89 -10.05 24.15
CA GLY A 10 0.01 -10.32 23.01
C GLY A 10 -1.39 -9.71 23.15
N LEU A 11 -1.89 -9.59 24.38
CA LEU A 11 -3.20 -8.98 24.69
C LEU A 11 -3.13 -7.44 24.81
N LEU A 12 -1.95 -6.89 25.10
CA LEU A 12 -1.67 -5.46 25.16
C LEU A 12 -1.27 -4.86 23.80
N ALA A 13 -0.98 -5.70 22.81
CA ALA A 13 -0.83 -5.28 21.44
C ALA A 13 -2.19 -4.76 20.96
N ASN A 14 -2.39 -3.44 21.02
CA ASN A 14 -3.45 -2.79 20.28
C ASN A 14 -3.38 -3.31 18.84
N GLU A 15 -4.53 -3.72 18.29
CA GLU A 15 -4.57 -3.91 16.84
C GLU A 15 -4.07 -2.60 16.22
N PRO A 16 -3.06 -2.65 15.32
CA PRO A 16 -2.61 -1.43 14.66
C PRO A 16 -3.83 -0.77 14.03
N ASP A 17 -3.93 0.56 14.16
CA ASP A 17 -5.00 1.33 13.54
C ASP A 17 -5.03 0.98 12.05
N ARG A 18 -6.00 0.16 11.66
CA ARG A 18 -6.10 -0.36 10.31
C ARG A 18 -6.55 0.78 9.41
N LEU A 19 -5.80 1.05 8.35
CA LEU A 19 -6.17 2.03 7.34
C LEU A 19 -7.33 1.47 6.52
N SER A 20 -8.36 2.27 6.36
CA SER A 20 -9.58 1.97 5.61
C SER A 20 -9.77 2.96 4.46
N VAL A 21 -10.62 2.59 3.50
CA VAL A 21 -11.00 3.51 2.40
C VAL A 21 -11.62 4.81 2.94
N THR A 22 -12.32 4.73 4.08
CA THR A 22 -12.97 5.91 4.69
C THR A 22 -12.00 6.90 5.33
N ASP A 23 -10.72 6.54 5.48
CA ASP A 23 -9.67 7.45 5.94
C ASP A 23 -9.17 8.37 4.81
N LEU A 24 -9.58 8.11 3.57
CA LEU A 24 -9.35 8.95 2.40
C LEU A 24 -10.57 9.86 2.14
N HIS A 25 -10.31 11.14 1.86
CA HIS A 25 -11.31 12.12 1.44
C HIS A 25 -11.80 11.79 0.03
N ASP A 26 -10.89 11.51 -0.90
CA ASP A 26 -11.26 11.00 -2.20
C ASP A 26 -11.36 9.47 -2.12
N GLN A 27 -12.53 8.93 -2.40
CA GLN A 27 -12.81 7.48 -2.42
C GLN A 27 -13.02 6.98 -3.86
N SER A 28 -12.76 7.83 -4.85
CA SER A 28 -12.82 7.44 -6.25
C SER A 28 -11.73 6.44 -6.59
N GLU A 29 -12.05 5.62 -7.59
CA GLU A 29 -11.19 4.59 -8.13
C GLU A 29 -9.89 5.18 -8.70
N ARG A 30 -8.76 4.85 -8.08
CA ARG A 30 -7.42 5.33 -8.47
C ARG A 30 -6.30 4.46 -7.91
N THR A 31 -5.10 4.59 -8.48
CA THR A 31 -3.86 4.08 -7.91
C THR A 31 -3.48 4.91 -6.68
N LEU A 32 -3.26 4.24 -5.55
CA LEU A 32 -2.79 4.86 -4.32
C LEU A 32 -1.27 4.92 -4.28
N VAL A 33 -0.62 3.82 -4.63
CA VAL A 33 0.84 3.75 -4.72
C VAL A 33 1.25 2.73 -5.76
N TYR A 34 2.26 3.09 -6.54
CA TYR A 34 2.96 2.17 -7.42
C TYR A 34 4.45 2.21 -7.11
N GLY A 35 5.07 1.05 -7.06
CA GLY A 35 6.46 0.89 -6.63
C GLY A 35 7.02 -0.47 -6.97
N TYR A 36 8.05 -0.87 -6.26
CA TYR A 36 8.63 -2.20 -6.42
C TYR A 36 9.20 -2.76 -5.12
N THR A 37 9.10 -4.08 -4.99
CA THR A 37 9.61 -4.85 -3.86
C THR A 37 11.14 -4.94 -3.89
N PRO A 38 11.79 -5.44 -2.81
CA PRO A 38 13.21 -5.78 -2.82
C PRO A 38 13.65 -6.61 -4.03
N GLU A 39 12.83 -7.58 -4.41
CA GLU A 39 12.96 -8.51 -5.55
C GLU A 39 12.74 -7.83 -6.91
N ARG A 40 12.35 -6.54 -6.90
CA ARG A 40 11.99 -5.73 -8.07
C ARG A 40 10.70 -6.19 -8.76
N ASP A 41 9.84 -6.91 -8.05
CA ASP A 41 8.48 -7.14 -8.50
C ASP A 41 7.69 -5.83 -8.41
N SER A 42 6.72 -5.65 -9.31
CA SER A 42 5.84 -4.49 -9.28
C SER A 42 4.94 -4.58 -8.06
N PHE A 43 4.90 -3.51 -7.28
CA PHE A 43 3.96 -3.32 -6.19
C PHE A 43 2.93 -2.29 -6.63
N HIS A 44 1.65 -2.68 -6.66
CA HIS A 44 0.57 -1.82 -7.09
C HIS A 44 -0.57 -1.87 -6.08
N MET A 45 -0.86 -0.73 -5.47
CA MET A 45 -2.06 -0.57 -4.66
C MET A 45 -3.02 0.43 -5.29
N TYR A 46 -4.30 0.10 -5.24
CA TYR A 46 -5.34 0.89 -5.86
C TYR A 46 -6.69 0.70 -5.18
N LEU A 47 -7.55 1.71 -5.32
CA LEU A 47 -8.96 1.64 -4.94
C LEU A 47 -9.80 1.14 -6.12
N LEU A 48 -10.63 0.13 -5.85
CA LEU A 48 -11.60 -0.38 -6.80
C LEU A 48 -12.78 -0.96 -6.01
N GLY A 49 -14.02 -0.62 -6.41
CA GLY A 49 -15.21 -1.17 -5.75
C GLY A 49 -15.31 -0.93 -4.24
N GLY A 50 -14.75 0.17 -3.73
CA GLY A 50 -14.75 0.49 -2.29
C GLY A 50 -13.81 -0.37 -1.45
N GLN A 51 -12.84 -1.04 -2.08
CA GLN A 51 -11.79 -1.82 -1.42
C GLN A 51 -10.41 -1.31 -1.81
N ILE A 52 -9.44 -1.50 -0.92
CA ILE A 52 -8.03 -1.33 -1.23
C ILE A 52 -7.52 -2.67 -1.75
N HIS A 53 -7.05 -2.68 -2.97
CA HIS A 53 -6.37 -3.81 -3.59
C HIS A 53 -4.86 -3.64 -3.44
N LEU A 54 -4.18 -4.72 -3.05
CA LEU A 54 -2.74 -4.87 -3.14
C LEU A 54 -2.45 -5.95 -4.17
N HIS A 55 -1.71 -5.60 -5.22
CA HIS A 55 -1.29 -6.52 -6.26
C HIS A 55 0.24 -6.46 -6.42
N ILE A 56 0.89 -7.61 -6.26
CA ILE A 56 2.31 -7.80 -6.54
C ILE A 56 2.44 -8.74 -7.73
N TYR A 57 3.19 -8.31 -8.75
CA TYR A 57 3.40 -9.10 -9.96
C TYR A 57 4.81 -8.92 -10.53
N SER A 58 5.33 -9.96 -11.15
CA SER A 58 6.68 -9.95 -11.71
C SER A 58 6.80 -9.06 -12.95
N HIS A 59 8.02 -8.83 -13.42
CA HIS A 59 8.27 -8.13 -14.68
C HIS A 59 7.56 -8.78 -15.89
N ALA A 60 7.37 -10.11 -15.86
CA ALA A 60 6.61 -10.85 -16.88
C ALA A 60 5.08 -10.73 -16.70
N LYS A 61 4.61 -9.85 -15.81
CA LYS A 61 3.19 -9.65 -15.45
C LYS A 61 2.53 -10.89 -14.88
N VAL A 62 3.32 -11.81 -14.31
CA VAL A 62 2.79 -12.96 -13.58
C VAL A 62 2.36 -12.49 -12.20
N SER A 63 1.09 -12.71 -11.87
CA SER A 63 0.55 -12.39 -10.55
C SER A 63 1.25 -13.26 -9.50
N LEU A 64 1.85 -12.61 -8.50
CA LEU A 64 2.53 -13.29 -7.39
C LEU A 64 1.67 -13.25 -6.13
N PHE A 65 0.98 -12.13 -5.90
CA PHE A 65 0.11 -11.94 -4.75
C PHE A 65 -0.98 -10.93 -5.08
N HIS A 66 -2.24 -11.24 -4.74
CA HIS A 66 -3.34 -10.29 -4.86
C HIS A 66 -4.29 -10.47 -3.69
N GLU A 67 -4.61 -9.36 -3.03
CA GLU A 67 -5.60 -9.32 -1.96
C GLU A 67 -6.38 -8.00 -2.03
N ALA A 68 -7.65 -8.06 -1.64
CA ALA A 68 -8.55 -6.93 -1.60
C ALA A 68 -9.25 -6.92 -0.24
N ALA A 69 -9.15 -5.79 0.47
CA ALA A 69 -9.79 -5.63 1.76
C ALA A 69 -10.25 -4.18 1.97
N PRO A 70 -11.34 -3.96 2.73
CA PRO A 70 -11.79 -2.62 3.09
C PRO A 70 -10.89 -1.96 4.14
N LYS A 71 -10.07 -2.75 4.84
CA LYS A 71 -9.14 -2.31 5.88
C LYS A 71 -7.84 -3.10 5.80
N TRP A 72 -6.73 -2.42 6.00
CA TRP A 72 -5.39 -3.01 5.94
C TRP A 72 -4.53 -2.59 7.13
N ASN A 73 -3.59 -3.46 7.52
CA ASN A 73 -2.49 -3.03 8.38
C ASN A 73 -1.55 -2.12 7.57
N PRO A 74 -1.25 -0.89 8.04
CA PRO A 74 -0.33 0.04 7.37
C PRO A 74 1.02 -0.55 6.96
N GLU A 75 1.51 -1.58 7.67
CA GLU A 75 2.78 -2.24 7.33
C GLU A 75 2.81 -2.85 5.91
N PHE A 76 1.66 -3.30 5.40
CA PHE A 76 1.53 -3.90 4.07
C PHE A 76 1.31 -2.87 2.97
N LEU A 77 1.17 -1.59 3.34
CA LEU A 77 0.77 -0.53 2.42
C LEU A 77 1.94 0.20 1.76
N ARG A 78 3.12 -0.41 1.81
CA ARG A 78 4.33 0.14 1.21
C ARG A 78 5.12 -0.95 0.47
N PRO A 79 5.80 -0.58 -0.63
CA PRO A 79 6.59 -1.53 -1.42
C PRO A 79 7.84 -2.11 -0.74
N ASN A 80 8.09 -1.89 0.56
CA ASN A 80 9.29 -2.30 1.34
C ASN A 80 10.66 -1.88 0.77
N LYS A 81 10.73 -1.37 -0.46
CA LYS A 81 11.92 -0.79 -1.08
C LYS A 81 11.64 0.63 -1.55
N ARG A 82 10.95 0.84 -2.67
CA ARG A 82 10.65 2.21 -3.15
C ARG A 82 9.33 2.31 -3.90
N ALA A 83 8.60 3.40 -3.64
CA ALA A 83 7.48 3.90 -4.42
C ALA A 83 7.98 4.87 -5.50
N TYR A 84 7.28 4.93 -6.63
CA TYR A 84 7.52 5.92 -7.66
C TYR A 84 6.70 7.18 -7.33
N PRO A 85 7.35 8.33 -7.04
CA PRO A 85 6.63 9.53 -6.61
C PRO A 85 5.62 10.04 -7.65
N GLN A 86 5.90 9.85 -8.94
CA GLN A 86 5.01 10.24 -10.04
C GLN A 86 3.76 9.36 -10.22
N PHE A 87 3.71 8.21 -9.52
CA PHE A 87 2.61 7.24 -9.55
C PHE A 87 2.06 6.96 -8.15
N THR A 88 2.29 7.88 -7.21
CA THR A 88 1.79 7.79 -5.84
C THR A 88 0.80 8.90 -5.59
N ASP A 89 -0.37 8.54 -5.07
CA ASP A 89 -1.40 9.48 -4.69
C ASP A 89 -0.92 10.35 -3.52
N PHE A 90 -1.10 11.67 -3.65
CA PHE A 90 -0.59 12.63 -2.68
C PHE A 90 -1.31 12.50 -1.34
N GLU A 91 -2.63 12.35 -1.35
CA GLU A 91 -3.41 12.18 -0.13
C GLU A 91 -2.98 10.92 0.63
N PHE A 92 -2.84 9.81 -0.09
CA PHE A 92 -2.38 8.55 0.46
C PHE A 92 -0.98 8.67 1.07
N ALA A 93 -0.04 9.32 0.38
CA ALA A 93 1.30 9.55 0.91
C ALA A 93 1.29 10.40 2.21
N VAL A 94 0.43 11.42 2.29
CA VAL A 94 0.25 12.23 3.50
C VAL A 94 -0.33 11.38 4.64
N LEU A 95 -1.32 10.54 4.36
CA LEU A 95 -1.93 9.64 5.33
C LEU A 95 -0.90 8.66 5.89
N MET A 96 -0.12 7.99 5.03
CA MET A 96 0.95 7.09 5.43
C MET A 96 2.01 7.78 6.30
N LYS A 97 2.37 9.03 5.98
CA LYS A 97 3.29 9.82 6.82
C LYS A 97 2.72 10.13 8.20
N ARG A 98 1.42 10.43 8.30
CA ARG A 98 0.74 10.68 9.59
C ARG A 98 0.67 9.44 10.48
N LEU A 99 0.61 8.26 9.87
CA LEU A 99 0.59 6.97 10.55
C LEU A 99 1.99 6.46 10.94
N ASP A 100 3.06 7.26 10.74
CA ASP A 100 4.46 6.85 10.94
C ASP A 100 4.94 5.72 10.00
N TRP A 101 4.27 5.56 8.86
CA TRP A 101 4.60 4.59 7.80
C TRP A 101 4.98 5.29 6.49
N ALA A 102 5.77 6.36 6.57
CA ALA A 102 6.14 7.16 5.39
C ALA A 102 6.69 6.29 4.24
N LEU A 103 6.28 6.63 3.01
CA LEU A 103 6.73 5.94 1.80
C LEU A 103 8.17 6.36 1.46
N GLU A 104 9.01 5.39 1.14
CA GLU A 104 10.34 5.64 0.56
C GLU A 104 10.21 5.82 -0.95
N PHE A 105 10.71 6.92 -1.48
CA PHE A 105 10.58 7.24 -2.91
C PHE A 105 11.83 6.94 -3.72
N ALA A 106 11.63 6.47 -4.95
CA ALA A 106 12.64 6.49 -5.99
C ALA A 106 12.88 7.91 -6.50
N ASN A 107 13.92 8.07 -7.32
CA ASN A 107 14.15 9.34 -8.00
C ASN A 107 12.96 9.67 -8.92
N PHE A 108 12.70 10.95 -9.09
CA PHE A 108 11.70 11.43 -10.02
C PHE A 108 12.28 11.38 -11.44
N GLU A 109 11.97 10.33 -12.19
CA GLU A 109 12.61 10.04 -13.49
C GLU A 109 11.69 10.29 -14.70
N GLU A 110 10.37 10.26 -14.51
CA GLU A 110 9.38 10.47 -15.57
C GLU A 110 8.33 11.49 -15.16
N PRO A 111 7.79 12.31 -16.10
CA PRO A 111 6.60 13.11 -15.83
C PRO A 111 5.43 12.21 -15.44
N ASN A 112 4.52 12.71 -14.59
CA ASN A 112 3.29 12.02 -14.24
C ASN A 112 2.57 11.56 -15.52
N ARG A 113 2.19 10.28 -15.60
CA ARG A 113 1.36 9.81 -16.71
C ARG A 113 -0.10 10.18 -16.45
N PRO A 114 -0.83 10.65 -17.48
CA PRO A 114 -2.23 11.00 -17.31
C PRO A 114 -3.08 9.77 -17.00
N GLY A 115 -4.00 9.91 -16.06
CA GLY A 115 -5.00 8.89 -15.70
C GLY A 115 -4.98 8.53 -14.21
N PRO A 116 -6.14 8.19 -13.63
CA PRO A 116 -6.22 7.81 -12.21
C PRO A 116 -5.59 6.45 -11.92
N PHE A 117 -5.33 5.62 -12.95
CA PHE A 117 -4.85 4.26 -12.80
C PHE A 117 -3.56 4.01 -13.57
N TYR A 118 -2.62 3.36 -12.90
CA TYR A 118 -1.34 2.96 -13.47
C TYR A 118 -0.92 1.58 -12.96
N GLY A 119 -0.76 0.62 -13.88
CA GLY A 119 -0.34 -0.75 -13.55
C GLY A 119 -1.33 -1.82 -14.03
N LEU A 120 -1.13 -3.05 -13.57
CA LEU A 120 -2.04 -4.17 -13.85
C LEU A 120 -3.22 -4.15 -12.87
N VAL A 121 -4.43 -4.37 -13.39
CA VAL A 121 -5.64 -4.65 -12.62
C VAL A 121 -6.15 -6.00 -13.08
N LEU A 122 -6.28 -6.95 -12.16
CA LEU A 122 -6.94 -8.23 -12.42
C LEU A 122 -8.41 -8.10 -12.02
N ARG A 123 -9.31 -8.41 -12.96
CA ARG A 123 -10.76 -8.47 -12.77
C ARG A 123 -11.21 -9.92 -12.73
#